data_AF-A0A0L7L998-F1
#
_entry.id   AF-A0A0L7L998-F1
#
_cell.length_a   1.000
_cell.length_b   1.000
_cell.length_c   1.000
_cell.angle_alpha   90.00
_cell.angle_beta   90.00
_cell.angle_gamma   90.00
#
_symmetry.space_group_name_H-M   'P 1'
#
loop_
_entity.id
_entity.type
_entity.pdbx_description
1 polymer ?
#
loop_
_entity_poly.entity_id
_entity_poly.type
_entity_poly.pdbx_seq_one_letter_code
_entity_poly.pdbx_strand_id
1 'polypeptide(L)'
;MNLLPRSHKEFSDKDYWNKFFKKRGNKAFEWYGEYLELCSQLHKYIKQKDSILITGCGNSSLSADLYDIGFQNITNIDVSEVVIRQMTSINIHRTSMKFLCMDALNTTFEKESFSVVLDKGTLDALMPDDTEETIAQIDKYFAEIKRVLRLGGRFVCISLLQSHILAKLVSTFCDKSWMFRVVRCHEAEQKNAEEGDGMTLPVFAVVATKFKEMPQPIVEVCMAGDKMQRLQTAEELMSHVKSAQDAAFVTNGLARTNLMQPGVDSPRYTLYVVDQKGHAANKYAVFIVPQGRESEWLFGTPAGRKQLQESAQFGRLVVVILHRGHSFPSLDAVKEELAHSAKMLIPSGFAGQVHAGRSARSGAFVVEDVDVEGATHRRLVFLDNQMLVQSEAKLRQVRCTVDFGHISTYHSFMCVCACIARDARRDVTRAAVLGLGGGGLCMFLRKCWADVKIARDHFELKPDDNLHVEIKDGLDYLKDEATKDRFQITAVDIDPVMLEIARDHFELKPDDNLHVEIKDGLDYLKDEATKDPVMLEIARDHFELKPDDNLHYLLRDMDNKDRTLGLSCPPAQFLQDDVLCHVTTLLCDNGPDARPLVPSGTVPARRRAVPRHDAAL
;
A
#
# COMPACT_ATOMS: atom_id res chain seq x y z
N MET A 1 10.63 -40.47 -3.81
CA MET A 1 10.21 -40.58 -5.23
C MET A 1 9.13 -39.54 -5.47
N ASN A 2 9.32 -38.60 -6.40
CA ASN A 2 8.29 -37.63 -6.77
C ASN A 2 7.09 -38.35 -7.40
N LEU A 3 5.99 -38.39 -6.66
CA LEU A 3 4.72 -39.02 -7.06
C LEU A 3 3.82 -38.06 -7.84
N LEU A 4 4.24 -36.82 -8.07
CA LEU A 4 3.42 -35.80 -8.76
C LEU A 4 3.40 -36.02 -10.29
N PRO A 5 2.33 -35.57 -10.98
CA PRO A 5 2.22 -35.70 -12.43
C PRO A 5 3.35 -34.94 -13.12
N ARG A 6 3.87 -35.51 -14.20
CA ARG A 6 4.99 -34.95 -14.98
C ARG A 6 4.54 -34.26 -16.26
N SER A 7 3.27 -34.39 -16.64
CA SER A 7 2.72 -33.78 -17.85
C SER A 7 1.23 -33.44 -17.68
N HIS A 8 0.76 -32.48 -18.48
CA HIS A 8 -0.64 -32.05 -18.55
C HIS A 8 -1.63 -33.20 -18.76
N LYS A 9 -1.25 -34.21 -19.58
CA LYS A 9 -2.09 -35.40 -19.84
C LYS A 9 -2.25 -36.31 -18.63
N GLU A 10 -1.29 -36.31 -17.70
CA GLU A 10 -1.39 -37.14 -16.49
C GLU A 10 -2.35 -36.56 -15.45
N PHE A 11 -2.60 -35.23 -15.46
CA PHE A 11 -3.53 -34.58 -14.53
C PHE A 11 -4.99 -34.97 -14.78
N SER A 12 -5.38 -35.22 -16.03
CA SER A 12 -6.74 -35.59 -16.42
C SER A 12 -6.97 -37.11 -16.54
N ASP A 13 -5.94 -37.93 -16.34
CA ASP A 13 -6.00 -39.38 -16.57
C ASP A 13 -6.43 -40.17 -15.32
N LYS A 14 -7.54 -40.92 -15.45
CA LYS A 14 -8.08 -41.75 -14.36
C LYS A 14 -7.09 -42.82 -13.88
N ASP A 15 -6.34 -43.44 -14.78
CA ASP A 15 -5.44 -44.54 -14.43
C ASP A 15 -4.18 -44.07 -13.71
N TYR A 16 -3.71 -42.87 -14.03
CA TYR A 16 -2.67 -42.15 -13.30
C TYR A 16 -3.09 -41.97 -11.84
N TRP A 17 -4.26 -41.40 -11.58
CA TRP A 17 -4.76 -41.18 -10.23
C TRP A 17 -4.97 -42.48 -9.46
N ASN A 18 -5.50 -43.53 -10.12
CA ASN A 18 -5.60 -44.87 -9.53
C ASN A 18 -4.22 -45.40 -9.06
N LYS A 19 -3.16 -45.21 -9.86
CA LYS A 19 -1.79 -45.60 -9.49
C LYS A 19 -1.23 -44.71 -8.38
N PHE A 20 -1.49 -43.41 -8.42
CA PHE A 20 -1.08 -42.44 -7.40
C PHE A 20 -1.64 -42.82 -6.02
N PHE A 21 -2.96 -43.01 -5.92
CA PHE A 21 -3.62 -43.35 -4.65
C PHE A 21 -3.21 -44.72 -4.11
N LYS A 22 -3.07 -45.74 -5.00
CA LYS A 22 -2.53 -47.06 -4.60
C LYS A 22 -1.13 -46.95 -3.99
N LYS A 23 -0.24 -46.13 -4.56
CA LYS A 23 1.14 -45.96 -4.08
C LYS A 23 1.22 -45.14 -2.79
N ARG A 24 0.33 -44.17 -2.61
CA ARG A 24 0.34 -43.26 -1.46
C ARG A 24 -0.32 -43.87 -0.21
N GLY A 25 -1.29 -44.77 -0.39
CA GLY A 25 -2.02 -45.41 0.71
C GLY A 25 -2.84 -44.39 1.51
N ASN A 26 -3.01 -44.62 2.81
CA ASN A 26 -3.95 -43.87 3.67
C ASN A 26 -3.50 -42.44 4.07
N LYS A 27 -2.33 -41.98 3.63
CA LYS A 27 -1.87 -40.61 3.95
C LYS A 27 -2.56 -39.60 3.05
N ALA A 28 -3.22 -38.61 3.65
CA ALA A 28 -3.86 -37.52 2.93
C ALA A 28 -2.89 -36.78 2.00
N PHE A 29 -3.45 -36.20 0.94
CA PHE A 29 -2.75 -35.28 0.06
C PHE A 29 -3.64 -34.08 -0.22
N GLU A 30 -3.06 -32.90 -0.12
CA GLU A 30 -3.83 -31.67 -0.07
C GLU A 30 -3.31 -30.70 -1.13
N TRP A 31 -4.20 -30.36 -2.06
CA TRP A 31 -3.98 -29.28 -3.01
C TRP A 31 -4.47 -27.97 -2.42
N TYR A 32 -3.66 -26.92 -2.52
CA TYR A 32 -4.02 -25.53 -2.25
C TYR A 32 -4.48 -25.22 -0.81
N GLY A 33 -3.98 -25.99 0.16
CA GLY A 33 -4.25 -25.80 1.58
C GLY A 33 -5.18 -26.85 2.18
N GLU A 34 -5.11 -26.97 3.51
CA GLU A 34 -5.98 -27.82 4.31
C GLU A 34 -7.19 -27.01 4.81
N TYR A 35 -8.06 -27.67 5.57
CA TYR A 35 -9.22 -27.02 6.16
C TYR A 35 -8.86 -25.76 6.96
N LEU A 36 -7.81 -25.81 7.80
CA LEU A 36 -7.45 -24.70 8.69
C LEU A 36 -7.16 -23.40 7.93
N GLU A 37 -6.49 -23.48 6.79
CA GLU A 37 -6.12 -22.30 6.00
C GLU A 37 -7.24 -21.81 5.08
N LEU A 38 -8.28 -22.61 4.88
CA LEU A 38 -9.41 -22.28 4.01
C LEU A 38 -10.68 -21.95 4.80
N CYS A 39 -10.76 -22.32 6.08
CA CYS A 39 -11.97 -22.22 6.88
C CYS A 39 -12.50 -20.79 7.01
N SER A 40 -11.58 -19.81 7.09
CA SER A 40 -11.90 -18.38 7.16
C SER A 40 -12.73 -17.91 5.96
N GLN A 41 -12.46 -18.47 4.77
CA GLN A 41 -13.22 -18.16 3.55
C GLN A 41 -14.42 -19.10 3.36
N LEU A 42 -14.24 -20.41 3.59
CA LEU A 42 -15.32 -21.40 3.39
C LEU A 42 -16.54 -21.11 4.26
N HIS A 43 -16.34 -20.74 5.53
CA HIS A 43 -17.44 -20.45 6.46
C HIS A 43 -18.27 -19.20 6.08
N LYS A 44 -17.71 -18.29 5.27
CA LYS A 44 -18.46 -17.14 4.74
C LYS A 44 -19.55 -17.61 3.77
N TYR A 45 -19.27 -18.66 2.98
CA TYR A 45 -20.11 -19.09 1.86
C TYR A 45 -20.85 -20.41 2.06
N ILE A 46 -20.39 -21.25 2.99
CA ILE A 46 -20.97 -22.56 3.29
C ILE A 46 -21.52 -22.53 4.72
N LYS A 47 -22.75 -23.02 4.92
CA LYS A 47 -23.41 -23.12 6.24
C LYS A 47 -23.65 -24.59 6.60
N GLN A 48 -23.68 -24.91 7.89
CA GLN A 48 -23.83 -26.29 8.39
C GLN A 48 -25.08 -27.02 7.83
N LYS A 49 -26.15 -26.27 7.54
CA LYS A 49 -27.40 -26.80 6.97
C LYS A 49 -27.38 -26.99 5.46
N ASP A 50 -26.32 -26.56 4.77
CA ASP A 50 -26.24 -26.68 3.32
C ASP A 50 -26.06 -28.14 2.89
N SER A 51 -26.68 -28.50 1.77
CA SER A 51 -26.37 -29.72 1.03
C SER A 51 -25.14 -29.47 0.17
N ILE A 52 -24.03 -30.16 0.45
CA ILE A 52 -22.71 -29.89 -0.14
C ILE A 52 -22.33 -31.05 -1.07
N LEU A 53 -22.00 -30.74 -2.32
CA LEU A 53 -21.35 -31.65 -3.26
C LEU A 53 -19.87 -31.26 -3.39
N ILE A 54 -18.96 -32.19 -3.12
CA ILE A 54 -17.51 -32.00 -3.33
C ILE A 54 -17.10 -32.79 -4.57
N THR A 55 -16.64 -32.08 -5.61
CA THR A 55 -16.23 -32.65 -6.90
C THR A 55 -14.73 -32.98 -6.91
N GLY A 56 -14.40 -34.21 -7.35
CA GLY A 56 -13.03 -34.73 -7.32
C GLY A 56 -12.41 -34.68 -5.93
N CYS A 57 -13.04 -35.37 -4.97
CA CYS A 57 -12.64 -35.29 -3.57
C CYS A 57 -11.22 -35.80 -3.31
N GLY A 58 -10.68 -36.66 -4.19
CA GLY A 58 -9.40 -37.32 -4.00
C GLY A 58 -9.33 -38.00 -2.63
N ASN A 59 -8.14 -37.94 -2.01
CA ASN A 59 -7.90 -38.39 -0.64
C ASN A 59 -7.71 -37.22 0.34
N SER A 60 -8.33 -36.06 0.06
CA SER A 60 -8.28 -34.86 0.91
C SER A 60 -9.06 -35.10 2.22
N SER A 61 -8.54 -34.57 3.31
CA SER A 61 -9.18 -34.52 4.63
C SER A 61 -10.28 -33.45 4.72
N LEU A 62 -10.34 -32.50 3.77
CA LEU A 62 -11.23 -31.33 3.86
C LEU A 62 -12.70 -31.70 4.15
N SER A 63 -13.23 -32.75 3.51
CA SER A 63 -14.61 -33.18 3.73
C SER A 63 -14.85 -33.79 5.12
N ALA A 64 -13.84 -34.49 5.66
CA ALA A 64 -13.87 -35.02 7.01
C ALA A 64 -13.80 -33.90 8.06
N ASP A 65 -12.92 -32.93 7.87
CA ASP A 65 -12.77 -31.79 8.79
C ASP A 65 -14.05 -30.94 8.83
N LEU A 66 -14.67 -30.67 7.67
CA LEU A 66 -15.98 -30.02 7.58
C LEU A 66 -17.07 -30.82 8.29
N TYR A 67 -17.07 -32.15 8.16
CA TYR A 67 -18.04 -32.99 8.83
C TYR A 67 -17.94 -32.88 10.36
N ASP A 68 -16.72 -32.94 10.89
CA ASP A 68 -16.45 -32.99 12.33
C ASP A 68 -16.83 -31.70 13.06
N ILE A 69 -16.86 -30.56 12.36
CA ILE A 69 -17.32 -29.26 12.88
C ILE A 69 -18.81 -28.99 12.62
N GLY A 70 -19.55 -29.96 12.07
CA GLY A 70 -21.01 -29.94 11.98
C GLY A 70 -21.62 -29.81 10.58
N PHE A 71 -20.85 -29.81 9.49
CA PHE A 71 -21.40 -29.84 8.13
C PHE A 71 -21.71 -31.29 7.74
N GLN A 72 -22.88 -31.80 8.15
CA GLN A 72 -23.15 -33.24 8.08
C GLN A 72 -23.67 -33.74 6.72
N ASN A 73 -24.21 -32.85 5.87
CA ASN A 73 -24.80 -33.23 4.58
C ASN A 73 -23.81 -33.05 3.43
N ILE A 74 -22.77 -33.89 3.42
CA ILE A 74 -21.68 -33.85 2.43
C ILE A 74 -21.76 -35.08 1.53
N THR A 75 -21.77 -34.86 0.22
CA THR A 75 -21.61 -35.88 -0.81
C THR A 75 -20.31 -35.63 -1.57
N ASN A 76 -19.39 -36.59 -1.54
CA ASN A 76 -18.11 -36.55 -2.23
C ASN A 76 -18.18 -37.42 -3.49
N ILE A 77 -17.65 -36.92 -4.60
CA ILE A 77 -17.52 -37.70 -5.84
C ILE A 77 -16.10 -37.68 -6.38
N ASP A 78 -15.68 -38.77 -7.02
CA ASP A 78 -14.40 -38.88 -7.72
C ASP A 78 -14.50 -39.97 -8.81
N VAL A 79 -13.71 -39.85 -9.88
CA VAL A 79 -13.65 -40.85 -10.96
C VAL A 79 -12.85 -42.10 -10.56
N SER A 80 -12.01 -41.99 -9.52
CA SER A 80 -11.16 -43.07 -9.02
C SER A 80 -11.90 -43.97 -8.03
N GLU A 81 -12.24 -45.18 -8.46
CA GLU A 81 -12.80 -46.21 -7.57
C GLU A 81 -11.87 -46.56 -6.40
N VAL A 82 -10.55 -46.44 -6.61
CA VAL A 82 -9.54 -46.71 -5.57
C VAL A 82 -9.70 -45.71 -4.44
N VAL A 83 -9.76 -44.42 -4.76
CA VAL A 83 -9.84 -43.37 -3.75
C VAL A 83 -11.19 -43.38 -3.04
N ILE A 84 -12.27 -43.66 -3.78
CA ILE A 84 -13.61 -43.79 -3.19
C ILE A 84 -13.66 -44.94 -2.18
N ARG A 85 -13.11 -46.12 -2.49
CA ARG A 85 -13.04 -47.23 -1.53
C ARG A 85 -12.21 -46.88 -0.29
N GLN A 86 -11.05 -46.24 -0.51
CA GLN A 86 -10.19 -45.79 0.58
C GLN A 86 -10.92 -44.78 1.48
N MET A 87 -11.51 -43.74 0.91
CA MET A 87 -12.17 -42.68 1.66
C MET A 87 -13.44 -43.17 2.36
N THR A 88 -14.19 -44.09 1.74
CA THR A 88 -15.33 -44.75 2.40
C THR A 88 -14.87 -45.53 3.64
N SER A 89 -13.75 -46.26 3.54
CA SER A 89 -13.24 -47.04 4.68
C SER A 89 -12.71 -46.15 5.81
N ILE A 90 -11.99 -45.07 5.49
CA ILE A 90 -11.43 -44.15 6.49
C ILE A 90 -12.54 -43.37 7.21
N ASN A 91 -13.62 -43.04 6.50
CA ASN A 91 -14.72 -42.22 6.98
C ASN A 91 -15.96 -43.03 7.41
N ILE A 92 -15.83 -44.34 7.65
CA ILE A 92 -16.98 -45.23 7.94
C ILE A 92 -17.81 -44.80 9.16
N HIS A 93 -17.20 -44.08 10.11
CA HIS A 93 -17.86 -43.55 11.31
C HIS A 93 -18.65 -42.25 11.06
N ARG A 94 -18.43 -41.57 9.93
CA ARG A 94 -19.12 -40.34 9.52
C ARG A 94 -20.36 -40.68 8.68
N THR A 95 -21.35 -41.30 9.32
CA THR A 95 -22.44 -42.04 8.66
C THR A 95 -23.30 -41.23 7.68
N SER A 96 -23.36 -39.90 7.83
CA SER A 96 -24.14 -39.03 6.94
C SER A 96 -23.35 -38.54 5.71
N MET A 97 -22.03 -38.73 5.70
CA MET A 97 -21.16 -38.35 4.59
C MET A 97 -21.08 -39.47 3.56
N LYS A 98 -21.24 -39.12 2.28
CA LYS A 98 -21.26 -40.08 1.17
C LYS A 98 -20.01 -39.96 0.31
N PHE A 99 -19.53 -41.08 -0.23
CA PHE A 99 -18.47 -41.15 -1.23
C PHE A 99 -18.95 -42.01 -2.40
N LEU A 100 -19.03 -41.41 -3.59
CA LEU A 100 -19.58 -42.05 -4.78
C LEU A 100 -18.56 -42.01 -5.92
N CYS A 101 -18.32 -43.14 -6.57
CA CYS A 101 -17.54 -43.17 -7.80
C CYS A 101 -18.40 -42.61 -8.93
N MET A 102 -18.07 -41.41 -9.41
CA MET A 102 -18.89 -40.69 -10.38
C MET A 102 -18.05 -39.69 -11.17
N ASP A 103 -18.37 -39.56 -12.45
CA ASP A 103 -17.79 -38.54 -13.32
C ASP A 103 -18.50 -37.20 -13.12
N ALA A 104 -17.75 -36.16 -12.77
CA ALA A 104 -18.28 -34.83 -12.53
C ALA A 104 -18.80 -34.16 -13.83
N LEU A 105 -18.42 -34.67 -15.00
CA LEU A 105 -18.92 -34.22 -16.30
C LEU A 105 -20.32 -34.75 -16.62
N ASN A 106 -20.79 -35.76 -15.89
CA ASN A 106 -22.08 -36.40 -16.11
C ASN A 106 -22.58 -37.05 -14.81
N THR A 107 -23.11 -36.23 -13.91
CA THR A 107 -23.57 -36.70 -12.60
C THR A 107 -25.00 -37.24 -12.68
N THR A 108 -25.33 -38.19 -11.80
CA THR A 108 -26.67 -38.81 -11.77
C THR A 108 -27.64 -38.14 -10.79
N PHE A 109 -27.26 -37.00 -10.21
CA PHE A 109 -28.09 -36.26 -9.26
C PHE A 109 -29.25 -35.55 -9.97
N GLU A 110 -30.33 -35.31 -9.25
CA GLU A 110 -31.43 -34.47 -9.73
C GLU A 110 -31.00 -32.99 -9.85
N LYS A 111 -31.70 -32.24 -10.70
CA LYS A 111 -31.49 -30.78 -10.80
C LYS A 111 -31.78 -30.12 -9.44
N GLU A 112 -31.05 -29.06 -9.13
CA GLU A 112 -31.26 -28.24 -7.93
C GLU A 112 -31.16 -29.01 -6.58
N SER A 113 -30.44 -30.12 -6.56
CA SER A 113 -30.27 -31.00 -5.39
C SER A 113 -29.26 -30.47 -4.35
N PHE A 114 -28.36 -29.56 -4.75
CA PHE A 114 -27.31 -29.04 -3.88
C PHE A 114 -27.40 -27.54 -3.65
N SER A 115 -26.99 -27.15 -2.44
CA SER A 115 -26.88 -25.76 -2.00
C SER A 115 -25.49 -25.21 -2.28
N VAL A 116 -24.48 -26.06 -2.21
CA VAL A 116 -23.08 -25.72 -2.47
C VAL A 116 -22.46 -26.83 -3.32
N VAL A 117 -21.72 -26.44 -4.35
CA VAL A 117 -20.74 -27.30 -5.02
C VAL A 117 -19.36 -26.74 -4.68
N LEU A 118 -18.50 -27.57 -4.09
CA LEU A 118 -17.15 -27.23 -3.67
C LEU A 118 -16.14 -28.00 -4.52
N ASP A 119 -15.31 -27.26 -5.26
CA ASP A 119 -14.19 -27.76 -6.06
C ASP A 119 -12.88 -27.31 -5.41
N LYS A 120 -11.93 -28.22 -5.27
CA LYS A 120 -10.57 -27.90 -4.85
C LYS A 120 -9.57 -28.59 -5.77
N GLY A 121 -9.16 -27.89 -6.81
CA GLY A 121 -8.19 -28.33 -7.81
C GLY A 121 -8.68 -29.36 -8.82
N THR A 122 -9.97 -29.70 -8.81
CA THR A 122 -10.55 -30.59 -9.82
C THR A 122 -10.69 -29.86 -11.15
N LEU A 123 -11.11 -28.59 -11.12
CA LEU A 123 -11.11 -27.73 -12.31
C LEU A 123 -9.71 -27.59 -12.93
N ASP A 124 -8.68 -27.40 -12.12
CA ASP A 124 -7.29 -27.29 -12.61
C ASP A 124 -6.81 -28.61 -13.26
N ALA A 125 -7.21 -29.75 -12.71
CA ALA A 125 -6.89 -31.06 -13.27
C ALA A 125 -7.63 -31.35 -14.58
N LEU A 126 -8.88 -30.89 -14.70
CA LEU A 126 -9.70 -31.05 -15.91
C LEU A 126 -9.35 -30.04 -17.00
N MET A 127 -8.75 -28.89 -16.65
CA MET A 127 -8.41 -27.81 -17.58
C MET A 127 -6.89 -27.52 -17.62
N PRO A 128 -6.05 -28.50 -18.01
CA PRO A 128 -4.60 -28.31 -18.03
C PRO A 128 -4.11 -27.43 -19.18
N ASP A 129 -4.96 -27.19 -20.19
CA ASP A 129 -4.73 -26.33 -21.36
C ASP A 129 -6.04 -25.66 -21.83
N ASP A 130 -5.98 -24.90 -22.92
CA ASP A 130 -7.09 -24.18 -23.55
C ASP A 130 -7.47 -24.75 -24.93
N THR A 131 -7.19 -26.03 -25.17
CA THR A 131 -7.58 -26.69 -26.43
C THR A 131 -9.11 -26.82 -26.54
N GLU A 132 -9.63 -26.90 -27.76
CA GLU A 132 -11.09 -27.03 -28.00
C GLU A 132 -11.70 -28.27 -27.32
N GLU A 133 -10.96 -29.38 -27.26
CA GLU A 133 -11.38 -30.61 -26.58
C GLU A 133 -11.53 -30.39 -25.07
N THR A 134 -10.52 -29.78 -24.44
CA THR A 134 -10.55 -29.42 -23.02
C THR A 134 -11.68 -28.44 -22.73
N ILE A 135 -11.87 -27.42 -23.57
CA ILE A 135 -12.96 -26.45 -23.42
C ILE A 135 -14.33 -27.14 -23.45
N ALA A 136 -14.55 -28.05 -24.40
CA ALA A 136 -15.79 -28.81 -24.52
C ALA A 136 -16.03 -29.73 -23.30
N GLN A 137 -14.96 -30.27 -22.72
CA GLN A 137 -15.03 -31.04 -21.47
C GLN A 137 -15.46 -30.15 -20.29
N ILE A 138 -14.86 -28.96 -20.16
CA ILE A 138 -15.22 -28.00 -19.10
C ILE A 138 -16.64 -27.45 -19.28
N ASP A 139 -17.13 -27.31 -20.51
CA ASP A 139 -18.53 -26.94 -20.75
C ASP A 139 -19.51 -27.98 -20.18
N LYS A 140 -19.19 -29.28 -20.29
CA LYS A 140 -19.98 -30.35 -19.65
C LYS A 140 -19.90 -30.25 -18.13
N TYR A 141 -18.70 -30.03 -17.58
CA TYR A 141 -18.50 -29.87 -16.14
C TYR A 141 -19.34 -28.72 -15.57
N PHE A 142 -19.25 -27.55 -16.20
CA PHE A 142 -20.00 -26.38 -15.76
C PHE A 142 -21.50 -26.51 -16.02
N ALA A 143 -21.94 -27.21 -17.07
CA ALA A 143 -23.34 -27.53 -17.26
C ALA A 143 -23.90 -28.37 -16.10
N GLU A 144 -23.15 -29.38 -15.64
CA GLU A 144 -23.54 -30.19 -14.48
C GLU A 144 -23.60 -29.36 -13.19
N ILE A 145 -22.58 -28.54 -12.91
CA ILE A 145 -22.59 -27.62 -11.76
C ILE A 145 -23.82 -26.70 -11.79
N LYS A 146 -24.10 -26.08 -12.94
CA LYS A 146 -25.26 -25.21 -13.13
C LYS A 146 -26.58 -25.97 -12.92
N ARG A 147 -26.67 -27.23 -13.34
CA ARG A 147 -27.87 -28.06 -13.24
C ARG A 147 -28.15 -28.50 -11.81
N VAL A 148 -27.15 -28.98 -11.08
CA VAL A 148 -27.33 -29.53 -9.72
C VAL A 148 -27.46 -28.44 -8.66
N LEU A 149 -26.97 -27.22 -8.91
CA LEU A 149 -27.14 -26.08 -8.01
C LEU A 149 -28.56 -25.50 -8.06
N ARG A 150 -29.19 -25.40 -6.88
CA ARG A 150 -30.45 -24.67 -6.69
C ARG A 150 -30.28 -23.16 -6.88
N LEU A 151 -31.39 -22.43 -7.08
CA LEU A 151 -31.37 -20.97 -6.99
C LEU A 151 -30.91 -20.52 -5.59
N GLY A 152 -29.99 -19.55 -5.55
CA GLY A 152 -29.28 -19.13 -4.34
C GLY A 152 -28.15 -20.06 -3.91
N GLY A 153 -27.90 -21.13 -4.67
CA GLY A 153 -26.77 -22.04 -4.47
C GLY A 153 -25.45 -21.44 -4.93
N ARG A 154 -24.33 -21.98 -4.43
CA ARG A 154 -22.98 -21.43 -4.62
C ARG A 154 -22.04 -22.48 -5.19
N PHE A 155 -21.36 -22.14 -6.28
CA PHE A 155 -20.16 -22.82 -6.69
C PHE A 155 -18.97 -22.15 -6.01
N VAL A 156 -18.19 -22.91 -5.24
CA VAL A 156 -16.97 -22.45 -4.56
C VAL A 156 -15.81 -23.25 -5.12
N CYS A 157 -14.87 -22.60 -5.79
CA CYS A 157 -13.74 -23.25 -6.46
C CYS A 157 -12.42 -22.72 -5.91
N ILE A 158 -11.60 -23.60 -5.33
CA ILE A 158 -10.25 -23.28 -4.86
C ILE A 158 -9.25 -23.68 -5.95
N SER A 159 -8.49 -22.71 -6.46
CA SER A 159 -7.61 -22.89 -7.63
C SER A 159 -6.44 -21.88 -7.61
N LEU A 160 -5.37 -22.17 -8.35
CA LEU A 160 -4.31 -21.20 -8.66
C LEU A 160 -4.74 -20.16 -9.71
N LEU A 161 -5.89 -20.40 -10.33
CA LEU A 161 -6.64 -19.50 -11.19
C LEU A 161 -5.83 -19.00 -12.39
N GLN A 162 -5.15 -19.92 -13.08
CA GLN A 162 -4.37 -19.62 -14.29
C GLN A 162 -5.22 -18.87 -15.33
N SER A 163 -4.59 -18.11 -16.22
CA SER A 163 -5.27 -17.16 -17.12
C SER A 163 -6.40 -17.80 -17.94
N HIS A 164 -6.20 -19.00 -18.48
CA HIS A 164 -7.21 -19.71 -19.26
C HIS A 164 -8.39 -20.21 -18.40
N ILE A 165 -8.11 -20.67 -17.17
CA ILE A 165 -9.13 -21.08 -16.20
C ILE A 165 -9.98 -19.89 -15.76
N LEU A 166 -9.33 -18.76 -15.46
CA LEU A 166 -10.01 -17.52 -15.09
C LEU A 166 -10.91 -17.03 -16.23
N ALA A 167 -10.40 -16.99 -17.46
CA ALA A 167 -11.17 -16.59 -18.63
C ALA A 167 -12.41 -17.49 -18.83
N LYS A 168 -12.26 -18.80 -18.64
CA LYS A 168 -13.37 -19.75 -18.76
C LYS A 168 -14.41 -19.60 -17.65
N LEU A 169 -13.99 -19.34 -16.41
CA LEU A 169 -14.90 -19.05 -15.30
C LEU A 169 -15.66 -17.74 -15.51
N VAL A 170 -14.97 -16.68 -15.91
CA VAL A 170 -15.58 -15.37 -16.20
C VAL A 170 -16.59 -15.49 -17.34
N SER A 171 -16.22 -16.07 -18.47
CA SER A 171 -17.15 -16.26 -19.60
C SER A 171 -18.38 -17.12 -19.24
N THR A 172 -18.26 -18.03 -18.28
CA THR A 172 -19.34 -18.95 -17.91
C THR A 172 -20.26 -18.39 -16.81
N PHE A 173 -19.72 -17.65 -15.85
CA PHE A 173 -20.39 -17.27 -14.61
C PHE A 173 -20.44 -15.76 -14.35
N CYS A 174 -19.93 -14.92 -15.24
CA CYS A 174 -20.02 -13.46 -15.11
C CYS A 174 -21.14 -12.88 -15.98
N ASP A 175 -22.38 -13.27 -15.69
CA ASP A 175 -23.59 -12.74 -16.34
C ASP A 175 -24.64 -12.28 -15.31
N LYS A 176 -25.83 -11.87 -15.77
CA LYS A 176 -26.92 -11.39 -14.90
C LYS A 176 -27.54 -12.47 -14.01
N SER A 177 -27.27 -13.75 -14.26
CA SER A 177 -27.78 -14.88 -13.48
C SER A 177 -26.83 -15.28 -12.35
N TRP A 178 -25.66 -14.66 -12.24
CA TRP A 178 -24.64 -15.04 -11.27
C TRP A 178 -24.00 -13.83 -10.61
N MET A 179 -23.81 -13.93 -9.31
CA MET A 179 -22.89 -13.05 -8.58
C MET A 179 -21.53 -13.75 -8.57
N PHE A 180 -20.50 -13.08 -9.09
CA PHE A 180 -19.17 -13.63 -9.27
C PHE A 180 -18.15 -12.93 -8.38
N ARG A 181 -17.42 -13.69 -7.57
CA ARG A 181 -16.42 -13.18 -6.63
C ARG A 181 -15.12 -13.94 -6.73
N VAL A 182 -14.01 -13.24 -6.54
CA VAL A 182 -12.69 -13.86 -6.37
C VAL A 182 -12.03 -13.36 -5.10
N VAL A 183 -11.61 -14.28 -4.24
CA VAL A 183 -10.97 -13.99 -2.96
C VAL A 183 -9.59 -14.63 -2.92
N ARG A 184 -8.56 -13.88 -2.57
CA ARG A 184 -7.21 -14.40 -2.36
C ARG A 184 -7.08 -15.04 -0.98
N CYS A 185 -6.53 -16.25 -0.92
CA CYS A 185 -6.43 -17.09 0.28
C CYS A 185 -5.00 -17.02 0.86
N HIS A 186 -4.68 -15.91 1.55
CA HIS A 186 -3.34 -15.65 2.10
C HIS A 186 -2.84 -16.71 3.08
N GLU A 187 -3.72 -17.28 3.91
CA GLU A 187 -3.36 -18.33 4.88
C GLU A 187 -2.83 -19.59 4.17
N ALA A 188 -3.46 -19.96 3.05
CA ALA A 188 -3.05 -21.11 2.24
C ALA A 188 -1.69 -20.86 1.55
N GLU A 189 -1.47 -19.63 1.09
CA GLU A 189 -0.18 -19.21 0.52
C GLU A 189 0.94 -19.25 1.57
N GLN A 190 0.66 -18.80 2.80
CA GLN A 190 1.63 -18.78 3.90
C GLN A 190 2.09 -20.17 4.31
N LYS A 191 1.16 -21.13 4.44
CA LYS A 191 1.51 -22.51 4.77
C LYS A 191 2.33 -23.17 3.66
N ASN A 192 1.96 -22.96 2.40
CA ASN A 192 2.74 -23.46 1.27
C ASN A 192 4.17 -22.88 1.26
N ALA A 193 4.34 -21.63 1.71
CA ALA A 193 5.65 -21.00 1.87
C ALA A 193 6.52 -21.68 2.95
N GLU A 194 5.89 -22.19 4.00
CA GLU A 194 6.56 -22.79 5.16
C GLU A 194 6.96 -24.25 4.90
N GLU A 195 6.21 -24.97 4.08
CA GLU A 195 6.46 -26.38 3.73
C GLU A 195 7.25 -26.56 2.41
N GLY A 196 7.33 -25.52 1.58
CA GLY A 196 7.92 -25.54 0.24
C GLY A 196 9.37 -25.04 0.12
N ASP A 197 9.86 -24.90 -1.12
CA ASP A 197 11.19 -24.39 -1.45
C ASP A 197 11.29 -22.85 -1.49
N GLY A 198 10.24 -22.16 -1.01
CA GLY A 198 10.10 -20.71 -1.04
C GLY A 198 9.28 -20.18 -2.23
N MET A 199 8.86 -21.03 -3.17
CA MET A 199 7.95 -20.62 -4.26
C MET A 199 6.49 -20.64 -3.79
N THR A 200 5.88 -19.47 -3.62
CA THR A 200 4.47 -19.34 -3.24
C THR A 200 3.65 -18.86 -4.42
N LEU A 201 2.81 -19.74 -4.98
CA LEU A 201 1.80 -19.32 -5.95
C LEU A 201 0.54 -18.88 -5.22
N PRO A 202 -0.12 -17.80 -5.68
CA PRO A 202 -1.30 -17.29 -5.02
C PRO A 202 -2.47 -18.27 -5.20
N VAL A 203 -3.21 -18.47 -4.11
CA VAL A 203 -4.37 -19.37 -4.07
C VAL A 203 -5.62 -18.52 -4.03
N PHE A 204 -6.61 -18.86 -4.85
CA PHE A 204 -7.86 -18.11 -4.94
C PHE A 204 -9.06 -19.00 -4.67
N ALA A 205 -10.05 -18.43 -3.98
CA ALA A 205 -11.40 -18.95 -3.88
C ALA A 205 -12.31 -18.15 -4.81
N VAL A 206 -12.82 -18.81 -5.84
CA VAL A 206 -13.86 -18.26 -6.74
C VAL A 206 -15.22 -18.65 -6.18
N VAL A 207 -16.12 -17.68 -6.05
CA VAL A 207 -17.49 -17.91 -5.58
C VAL A 207 -18.47 -17.38 -6.60
N ALA A 208 -19.19 -18.31 -7.26
CA ALA A 208 -20.29 -17.99 -8.17
C ALA A 208 -21.62 -18.36 -7.51
N THR A 209 -22.45 -17.36 -7.19
CA THR A 209 -23.78 -17.58 -6.58
C THR A 209 -24.86 -17.45 -7.62
N LYS A 210 -25.68 -18.49 -7.76
CA LYS A 210 -26.77 -18.56 -8.74
C LYS A 210 -27.95 -17.70 -8.28
N PHE A 211 -28.37 -16.77 -9.11
CA PHE A 211 -29.54 -15.92 -8.86
C PHE A 211 -30.56 -16.05 -10.00
N LYS A 212 -31.75 -15.50 -9.77
CA LYS A 212 -32.61 -15.10 -10.90
C LYS A 212 -31.96 -13.91 -11.59
N GLU A 213 -32.26 -13.71 -12.86
CA GLU A 213 -31.69 -12.61 -13.65
C GLU A 213 -31.76 -11.27 -12.89
N MET A 214 -30.60 -10.67 -12.68
CA MET A 214 -30.40 -9.44 -11.93
C MET A 214 -30.35 -8.24 -12.90
N PRO A 215 -30.70 -7.02 -12.45
CA PRO A 215 -30.64 -5.83 -13.30
C PRO A 215 -29.25 -5.56 -13.88
N GLN A 216 -28.22 -5.86 -13.09
CA GLN A 216 -26.81 -5.64 -13.42
C GLN A 216 -25.96 -6.81 -12.89
N PRO A 217 -24.87 -7.17 -13.60
CA PRO A 217 -23.89 -8.12 -13.08
C PRO A 217 -23.30 -7.66 -11.74
N ILE A 218 -22.91 -8.63 -10.90
CA ILE A 218 -22.23 -8.36 -9.64
C ILE A 218 -20.87 -9.06 -9.68
N VAL A 219 -19.82 -8.25 -9.77
CA VAL A 219 -18.43 -8.71 -9.84
C VAL A 219 -17.67 -8.10 -8.67
N GLU A 220 -17.06 -8.94 -7.84
CA GLU A 220 -16.34 -8.47 -6.67
C GLU A 220 -15.01 -9.19 -6.45
N VAL A 221 -14.08 -8.51 -5.80
CA VAL A 221 -12.74 -9.02 -5.55
C VAL A 221 -12.29 -8.71 -4.12
N CYS A 222 -11.53 -9.61 -3.51
CA CYS A 222 -10.88 -9.40 -2.23
C CYS A 222 -9.42 -9.86 -2.32
N MET A 223 -8.51 -8.92 -2.58
CA MET A 223 -7.09 -9.21 -2.77
C MET A 223 -6.27 -9.14 -1.48
N ALA A 224 -6.73 -8.39 -0.47
CA ALA A 224 -6.06 -8.25 0.82
C ALA A 224 -7.06 -7.92 1.93
N GLY A 225 -6.84 -8.47 3.13
CA GLY A 225 -7.73 -8.33 4.27
C GLY A 225 -9.11 -8.96 4.04
N ASP A 226 -10.15 -8.38 4.66
CA ASP A 226 -11.53 -8.87 4.58
C ASP A 226 -12.48 -7.96 3.77
N LYS A 227 -11.96 -6.87 3.18
CA LYS A 227 -12.80 -5.89 2.47
C LYS A 227 -13.04 -6.33 1.03
N MET A 228 -14.29 -6.67 0.74
CA MET A 228 -14.76 -6.95 -0.62
C MET A 228 -14.88 -5.65 -1.43
N GLN A 229 -14.25 -5.60 -2.59
CA GLN A 229 -14.33 -4.48 -3.53
C GLN A 229 -15.22 -4.85 -4.70
N ARG A 230 -16.22 -4.01 -4.99
CA ARG A 230 -17.08 -4.17 -6.16
C ARG A 230 -16.45 -3.51 -7.38
N LEU A 231 -16.50 -4.21 -8.51
CA LEU A 231 -15.90 -3.80 -9.78
C LEU A 231 -16.99 -3.50 -10.81
N GLN A 232 -16.63 -2.71 -11.83
CA GLN A 232 -17.58 -2.36 -12.89
C GLN A 232 -17.57 -3.38 -14.02
N THR A 233 -16.43 -4.02 -14.27
CA THR A 233 -16.23 -4.92 -15.39
C THR A 233 -15.52 -6.22 -14.98
N ALA A 234 -15.64 -7.25 -15.82
CA ALA A 234 -14.93 -8.51 -15.60
C ALA A 234 -13.42 -8.37 -15.91
N GLU A 235 -13.06 -7.46 -16.82
CA GLU A 235 -11.69 -7.14 -17.18
C GLU A 235 -10.89 -6.57 -16.00
N GLU A 236 -11.51 -5.70 -15.21
CA GLU A 236 -10.92 -5.21 -13.95
C GLU A 236 -10.59 -6.37 -13.00
N LEU A 237 -11.53 -7.32 -12.84
CA LEU A 237 -11.33 -8.49 -11.99
C LEU A 237 -10.14 -9.32 -12.48
N MET A 238 -10.08 -9.59 -13.79
CA MET A 238 -8.99 -10.33 -14.39
C MET A 238 -7.64 -9.63 -14.20
N SER A 239 -7.62 -8.29 -14.30
CA SER A 239 -6.42 -7.49 -14.04
C SER A 239 -5.95 -7.58 -12.59
N HIS A 240 -6.86 -7.58 -11.61
CA HIS A 240 -6.50 -7.75 -10.19
C HIS A 240 -5.90 -9.13 -9.90
N VAL A 241 -6.50 -10.20 -10.42
CA VAL A 241 -5.97 -11.57 -10.28
C VAL A 241 -4.60 -11.69 -10.95
N LYS A 242 -4.49 -11.21 -12.20
CA LYS A 242 -3.23 -11.22 -12.95
C LYS A 242 -2.15 -10.43 -12.22
N SER A 243 -2.47 -9.26 -11.67
CA SER A 243 -1.51 -8.46 -10.91
C SER A 243 -1.00 -9.20 -9.66
N ALA A 244 -1.86 -9.93 -8.96
CA ALA A 244 -1.45 -10.75 -7.82
C ALA A 244 -0.57 -11.93 -8.24
N GLN A 245 -0.88 -12.58 -9.37
CA GLN A 245 -0.08 -13.66 -9.96
C GLN A 245 1.28 -13.17 -10.47
N ASP A 246 1.31 -12.04 -11.18
CA ASP A 246 2.53 -11.40 -11.68
C ASP A 246 3.42 -10.98 -10.51
N ALA A 247 2.85 -10.35 -9.47
CA ALA A 247 3.59 -9.99 -8.27
C ALA A 247 4.18 -11.24 -7.57
N ALA A 248 3.42 -12.33 -7.47
CA ALA A 248 3.91 -13.59 -6.93
C ALA A 248 5.01 -14.20 -7.81
N PHE A 249 4.88 -14.14 -9.13
CA PHE A 249 5.87 -14.65 -10.06
C PHE A 249 7.18 -13.84 -10.01
N VAL A 250 7.08 -12.50 -9.93
CA VAL A 250 8.22 -11.62 -9.74
C VAL A 250 8.87 -11.88 -8.38
N THR A 251 8.11 -11.96 -7.30
CA THR A 251 8.67 -12.25 -5.95
C THR A 251 9.29 -13.64 -5.84
N ASN A 252 8.70 -14.66 -6.45
CA ASN A 252 9.30 -16.00 -6.55
C ASN A 252 10.54 -16.02 -7.47
N GLY A 253 10.52 -15.24 -8.55
CA GLY A 253 11.67 -15.05 -9.44
C GLY A 253 12.82 -14.28 -8.78
N LEU A 254 12.50 -13.43 -7.80
CA LEU A 254 13.45 -12.78 -6.91
C LEU A 254 13.97 -13.76 -5.84
N ALA A 255 13.18 -14.74 -5.38
CA ALA A 255 13.59 -15.75 -4.38
C ALA A 255 14.80 -16.59 -4.82
N ARG A 256 14.93 -16.84 -6.14
CA ARG A 256 16.10 -17.49 -6.74
C ARG A 256 16.36 -17.02 -8.17
N THR A 257 17.47 -16.33 -8.40
CA THR A 257 17.88 -15.87 -9.75
C THR A 257 19.22 -16.49 -10.15
N ASN A 258 19.33 -16.98 -11.39
CA ASN A 258 20.60 -17.46 -11.96
C ASN A 258 21.16 -16.39 -12.91
N LEU A 259 22.44 -16.06 -12.78
CA LEU A 259 23.14 -15.18 -13.71
C LEU A 259 24.07 -16.00 -14.60
N MET A 260 23.94 -15.83 -15.91
CA MET A 260 24.72 -16.56 -16.91
C MET A 260 25.81 -15.67 -17.49
N GLN A 261 26.93 -16.29 -17.88
CA GLN A 261 27.94 -15.61 -18.67
C GLN A 261 27.52 -15.66 -20.16
N PRO A 262 27.65 -14.55 -20.92
CA PRO A 262 27.36 -14.55 -22.35
C PRO A 262 28.16 -15.65 -23.08
N GLY A 263 27.46 -16.53 -23.79
CA GLY A 263 28.06 -17.62 -24.57
C GLY A 263 28.33 -18.93 -23.82
N VAL A 264 27.86 -19.08 -22.57
CA VAL A 264 28.04 -20.30 -21.76
C VAL A 264 26.69 -20.82 -21.25
N ASP A 265 26.37 -22.09 -21.51
CA ASP A 265 25.10 -22.74 -21.14
C ASP A 265 24.97 -23.13 -19.65
N SER A 266 25.92 -22.74 -18.80
CA SER A 266 25.89 -23.01 -17.36
C SER A 266 25.87 -21.72 -16.54
N PRO A 267 25.07 -21.65 -15.45
CA PRO A 267 24.97 -20.44 -14.64
C PRO A 267 26.31 -20.16 -13.95
N ARG A 268 26.77 -18.90 -14.01
CA ARG A 268 27.98 -18.43 -13.34
C ARG A 268 27.71 -18.12 -11.87
N TYR A 269 26.52 -17.59 -11.57
CA TYR A 269 26.05 -17.32 -10.22
C TYR A 269 24.63 -17.85 -9.99
N THR A 270 24.32 -18.25 -8.75
CA THR A 270 22.94 -18.40 -8.26
C THR A 270 22.75 -17.52 -7.04
N LEU A 271 21.74 -16.67 -7.06
CA LEU A 271 21.38 -15.76 -5.98
C LEU A 271 20.12 -16.31 -5.31
N TYR A 272 20.15 -16.48 -3.98
CA TYR A 272 19.01 -16.85 -3.17
C TYR A 272 18.60 -15.66 -2.30
N VAL A 273 17.36 -15.21 -2.40
CA VAL A 273 16.84 -14.12 -1.56
C VAL A 273 16.18 -14.73 -0.33
N VAL A 274 16.59 -14.26 0.85
CA VAL A 274 16.10 -14.72 2.15
C VAL A 274 15.59 -13.52 2.93
N ASP A 275 14.29 -13.49 3.21
CA ASP A 275 13.64 -12.39 3.92
C ASP A 275 13.36 -12.73 5.39
N GLN A 276 13.57 -11.76 6.27
CA GLN A 276 13.23 -11.85 7.69
C GLN A 276 11.76 -11.48 7.91
N LYS A 277 11.02 -12.32 8.65
CA LYS A 277 9.70 -11.96 9.15
C LYS A 277 9.86 -11.21 10.49
N GLY A 278 9.76 -9.87 10.49
CA GLY A 278 9.79 -9.04 11.71
C GLY A 278 10.73 -7.83 11.66
N HIS A 279 11.04 -7.23 12.82
CA HIS A 279 12.02 -6.14 12.93
C HIS A 279 13.45 -6.67 12.75
N ALA A 280 14.14 -6.21 11.71
CA ALA A 280 15.55 -6.49 11.48
C ALA A 280 16.41 -5.27 11.87
N ALA A 281 17.59 -5.52 12.46
CA ALA A 281 18.51 -4.45 12.83
C ALA A 281 19.15 -3.80 11.60
N ASN A 282 19.46 -4.63 10.60
CA ASN A 282 19.96 -4.20 9.30
C ASN A 282 18.94 -4.52 8.21
N LYS A 283 19.00 -3.79 7.10
CA LYS A 283 17.90 -3.75 6.13
C LYS A 283 18.10 -4.71 4.94
N TYR A 284 19.23 -4.62 4.25
CA TYR A 284 19.57 -5.43 3.08
C TYR A 284 21.07 -5.75 3.04
N ALA A 285 21.43 -6.97 2.65
CA ALA A 285 22.82 -7.32 2.36
C ALA A 285 22.92 -8.41 1.27
N VAL A 286 24.09 -8.45 0.65
CA VAL A 286 24.50 -9.52 -0.25
C VAL A 286 25.66 -10.28 0.40
N PHE A 287 25.46 -11.57 0.63
CA PHE A 287 26.46 -12.48 1.19
C PHE A 287 27.03 -13.36 0.07
N ILE A 288 28.30 -13.14 -0.26
CA ILE A 288 29.01 -13.92 -1.27
C ILE A 288 29.62 -15.16 -0.61
N VAL A 289 29.15 -16.35 -1.00
CA VAL A 289 29.66 -17.60 -0.42
C VAL A 289 31.05 -17.90 -0.96
N PRO A 290 32.06 -18.13 -0.09
CA PRO A 290 33.39 -18.49 -0.53
C PRO A 290 33.38 -19.76 -1.38
N GLN A 291 34.12 -19.74 -2.49
CA GLN A 291 34.19 -20.88 -3.41
C GLN A 291 34.68 -22.14 -2.68
N GLY A 292 34.00 -23.26 -2.89
CA GLY A 292 34.29 -24.54 -2.24
C GLY A 292 33.44 -24.82 -1.00
N ARG A 293 32.74 -23.82 -0.46
CA ARG A 293 31.88 -23.96 0.72
C ARG A 293 30.40 -24.06 0.39
N GLU A 294 30.01 -24.01 -0.88
CA GLU A 294 28.61 -24.03 -1.31
C GLU A 294 27.84 -25.31 -0.92
N SER A 295 28.54 -26.41 -0.66
CA SER A 295 27.97 -27.67 -0.18
C SER A 295 27.75 -27.71 1.34
N GLU A 296 28.27 -26.75 2.09
CA GLU A 296 28.03 -26.66 3.53
C GLU A 296 26.58 -26.36 3.82
N TRP A 297 26.04 -26.99 4.86
CA TRP A 297 24.63 -26.89 5.20
C TRP A 297 24.13 -25.43 5.33
N LEU A 298 24.97 -24.56 5.91
CA LEU A 298 24.68 -23.14 6.14
C LEU A 298 24.40 -22.35 4.85
N PHE A 299 25.01 -22.75 3.72
CA PHE A 299 24.88 -22.05 2.44
C PHE A 299 24.07 -22.85 1.42
N GLY A 300 24.22 -24.17 1.43
CA GLY A 300 23.63 -25.10 0.46
C GLY A 300 22.15 -25.41 0.70
N THR A 301 21.65 -25.26 1.93
CA THR A 301 20.26 -25.59 2.27
C THR A 301 19.39 -24.35 2.54
N PRO A 302 18.07 -24.39 2.27
CA PRO A 302 17.16 -23.30 2.63
C PRO A 302 17.19 -22.97 4.13
N ALA A 303 17.18 -24.00 4.99
CA ALA A 303 17.21 -23.85 6.44
C ALA A 303 18.51 -23.18 6.92
N GLY A 304 19.66 -23.57 6.36
CA GLY A 304 20.94 -22.95 6.66
C GLY A 304 20.99 -21.48 6.24
N ARG A 305 20.49 -21.14 5.05
CA ARG A 305 20.44 -19.75 4.58
C ARG A 305 19.53 -18.87 5.44
N LYS A 306 18.43 -19.42 5.95
CA LYS A 306 17.57 -18.74 6.93
C LYS A 306 18.30 -18.49 8.25
N GLN A 307 19.00 -19.50 8.79
CA GLN A 307 19.81 -19.32 10.00
C GLN A 307 20.94 -18.30 9.80
N LEU A 308 21.55 -18.25 8.61
CA LEU A 308 22.55 -17.25 8.25
C LEU A 308 21.95 -15.83 8.25
N GLN A 309 20.76 -15.66 7.67
CA GLN A 309 20.01 -14.39 7.68
C GLN A 309 19.68 -13.95 9.11
N GLU A 310 19.10 -14.84 9.92
CA GLU A 310 18.73 -14.55 11.31
C GLU A 310 19.93 -14.14 12.16
N SER A 311 21.07 -14.83 11.99
CA SER A 311 22.32 -14.51 12.70
C SER A 311 22.93 -13.18 12.25
N ALA A 312 22.80 -12.84 10.97
CA ALA A 312 23.30 -11.58 10.41
C ALA A 312 22.35 -10.38 10.63
N GLN A 313 21.11 -10.64 11.06
CA GLN A 313 20.07 -9.65 11.38
C GLN A 313 19.71 -8.69 10.23
N PHE A 314 19.70 -9.17 8.98
CA PHE A 314 19.29 -8.40 7.81
C PHE A 314 17.85 -8.70 7.38
N GLY A 315 17.03 -7.66 7.14
CA GLY A 315 15.64 -7.80 6.67
C GLY A 315 15.52 -8.57 5.36
N ARG A 316 16.46 -8.36 4.43
CA ARG A 316 16.69 -9.21 3.27
C ARG A 316 18.17 -9.56 3.16
N LEU A 317 18.50 -10.85 3.06
CA LEU A 317 19.83 -11.35 2.77
C LEU A 317 19.85 -12.09 1.43
N VAL A 318 20.67 -11.63 0.49
CA VAL A 318 20.91 -12.31 -0.78
C VAL A 318 22.15 -13.18 -0.67
N VAL A 319 21.99 -14.50 -0.67
CA VAL A 319 23.11 -15.45 -0.60
C VAL A 319 23.53 -15.83 -2.03
N VAL A 320 24.75 -15.48 -2.41
CA VAL A 320 25.30 -15.69 -3.75
C VAL A 320 26.21 -16.91 -3.78
N ILE A 321 25.88 -17.89 -4.62
CA ILE A 321 26.68 -19.07 -4.91
C ILE A 321 27.47 -18.87 -6.20
N LEU A 322 28.77 -19.08 -6.14
CA LEU A 322 29.68 -19.08 -7.28
C LEU A 322 29.80 -20.51 -7.82
N HIS A 323 29.42 -20.73 -9.08
CA HIS A 323 29.45 -22.08 -9.66
C HIS A 323 30.86 -22.53 -10.02
N ARG A 324 31.11 -23.83 -9.86
CA ARG A 324 32.36 -24.48 -10.29
C ARG A 324 32.44 -24.47 -11.82
N GLY A 325 33.66 -24.38 -12.36
CA GLY A 325 33.90 -24.31 -13.80
C GLY A 325 34.01 -22.88 -14.36
N HIS A 326 33.77 -21.86 -13.53
CA HIS A 326 33.99 -20.45 -13.86
C HIS A 326 35.20 -19.89 -13.09
N SER A 327 35.90 -18.93 -13.69
CA SER A 327 37.04 -18.24 -13.07
C SER A 327 36.62 -16.87 -12.51
N PHE A 328 36.99 -16.62 -11.25
CA PHE A 328 36.69 -15.39 -10.51
C PHE A 328 38.02 -14.76 -10.07
N PRO A 329 38.46 -13.66 -10.70
CA PRO A 329 39.81 -13.13 -10.49
C PRO A 329 40.02 -12.48 -9.12
N SER A 330 38.98 -11.87 -8.55
CA SER A 330 38.99 -11.30 -7.20
C SER A 330 37.56 -11.16 -6.66
N LEU A 331 37.44 -10.97 -5.33
CA LEU A 331 36.14 -10.68 -4.72
C LEU A 331 35.58 -9.33 -5.22
N ASP A 332 36.43 -8.35 -5.51
CA ASP A 332 36.00 -7.04 -6.01
C ASP A 332 35.47 -7.11 -7.45
N ALA A 333 36.06 -7.93 -8.31
CA ALA A 333 35.51 -8.21 -9.64
C ALA A 333 34.14 -8.90 -9.55
N VAL A 334 33.97 -9.83 -8.60
CA VAL A 334 32.66 -10.46 -8.34
C VAL A 334 31.63 -9.43 -7.86
N LYS A 335 32.02 -8.50 -6.98
CA LYS A 335 31.13 -7.42 -6.52
C LYS A 335 30.71 -6.52 -7.68
N GLU A 336 31.64 -6.12 -8.55
CA GLU A 336 31.34 -5.31 -9.74
C GLU A 336 30.39 -6.02 -10.70
N GLU A 337 30.65 -7.31 -11.02
CA GLU A 337 29.78 -8.13 -11.86
C GLU A 337 28.36 -8.26 -11.28
N LEU A 338 28.24 -8.40 -9.95
CA LEU A 338 26.96 -8.56 -9.26
C LEU A 338 26.25 -7.24 -8.95
N ALA A 339 26.92 -6.08 -9.06
CA ALA A 339 26.43 -4.81 -8.54
C ALA A 339 25.05 -4.41 -9.11
N HIS A 340 24.83 -4.64 -10.40
CA HIS A 340 23.55 -4.34 -11.04
C HIS A 340 22.43 -5.28 -10.55
N SER A 341 22.68 -6.59 -10.58
CA SER A 341 21.72 -7.60 -10.10
C SER A 341 21.41 -7.45 -8.61
N ALA A 342 22.43 -7.15 -7.79
CA ALA A 342 22.27 -6.85 -6.38
C ALA A 342 21.38 -5.63 -6.13
N LYS A 343 21.41 -4.61 -7.00
CA LYS A 343 20.51 -3.45 -6.91
C LYS A 343 19.07 -3.82 -7.28
N MET A 344 18.88 -4.70 -8.26
CA MET A 344 17.55 -5.16 -8.68
C MET A 344 16.83 -6.01 -7.61
N LEU A 345 17.58 -6.62 -6.69
CA LEU A 345 17.03 -7.47 -5.61
C LEU A 345 16.71 -6.69 -4.31
N ILE A 346 16.93 -5.38 -4.30
CA ILE A 346 16.59 -4.51 -3.17
C ILE A 346 15.06 -4.55 -2.94
N PRO A 347 14.58 -4.70 -1.68
CA PRO A 347 13.14 -4.71 -1.37
C PRO A 347 12.39 -3.46 -1.85
N SER A 348 11.08 -3.56 -2.09
CA SER A 348 10.23 -2.38 -2.31
C SER A 348 10.19 -1.49 -1.06
N GLY A 349 10.29 -0.17 -1.24
CA GLY A 349 10.47 0.80 -0.15
C GLY A 349 11.93 1.14 0.18
N PHE A 350 12.88 0.69 -0.64
CA PHE A 350 14.33 0.96 -0.50
C PHE A 350 14.98 1.68 -1.69
N ALA A 351 14.26 1.88 -2.79
CA ALA A 351 14.58 3.04 -3.62
C ALA A 351 14.14 4.24 -2.79
N GLY A 352 15.06 5.14 -2.44
CA GLY A 352 14.74 6.34 -1.66
C GLY A 352 13.47 7.03 -2.16
N GLN A 353 13.14 6.92 -3.44
CA GLN A 353 11.93 7.38 -4.09
C GLN A 353 10.64 6.59 -3.70
N VAL A 354 9.81 7.22 -2.86
CA VAL A 354 8.45 6.82 -2.47
C VAL A 354 7.45 7.04 -3.62
N HIS A 355 7.63 8.12 -4.37
CA HIS A 355 6.75 8.48 -5.49
C HIS A 355 7.50 9.34 -6.52
N ALA A 356 7.04 9.31 -7.76
CA ALA A 356 7.58 10.10 -8.86
C ALA A 356 6.45 10.60 -9.73
N GLY A 357 6.54 11.84 -10.19
CA GLY A 357 5.53 12.43 -11.05
C GLY A 357 6.06 13.60 -11.86
N ARG A 358 5.14 14.27 -12.54
CA ARG A 358 5.45 15.49 -13.29
C ARG A 358 4.31 16.47 -13.17
N SER A 359 4.64 17.70 -12.77
CA SER A 359 3.76 18.85 -12.84
C SER A 359 3.97 19.61 -14.15
N ALA A 360 2.89 20.12 -14.73
CA ALA A 360 2.96 21.03 -15.86
C ALA A 360 3.68 22.35 -15.51
N ARG A 361 3.61 22.78 -14.24
CA ARG A 361 4.21 24.04 -13.75
C ARG A 361 5.55 23.85 -13.06
N SER A 362 5.73 22.75 -12.32
CA SER A 362 6.93 22.53 -11.49
C SER A 362 7.89 21.48 -12.04
N GLY A 363 7.59 20.90 -13.20
CA GLY A 363 8.45 19.91 -13.85
C GLY A 363 8.36 18.53 -13.20
N ALA A 364 9.35 17.69 -13.51
CA ALA A 364 9.41 16.34 -12.95
C ALA A 364 9.82 16.40 -11.47
N PHE A 365 9.24 15.55 -10.62
CA PHE A 365 9.49 15.55 -9.18
C PHE A 365 9.57 14.14 -8.62
N VAL A 366 10.19 14.05 -7.45
CA VAL A 366 10.32 12.83 -6.68
C VAL A 366 9.98 13.11 -5.22
N VAL A 367 9.25 12.19 -4.59
CA VAL A 367 9.08 12.13 -3.14
C VAL A 367 9.95 10.99 -2.66
N GLU A 368 10.78 11.23 -1.66
CA GLU A 368 11.73 10.25 -1.17
C GLU A 368 11.82 10.17 0.36
N ASP A 369 12.02 8.98 0.91
CA ASP A 369 12.31 8.77 2.34
C ASP A 369 13.83 8.59 2.50
N VAL A 370 14.44 9.45 3.31
CA VAL A 370 15.89 9.48 3.55
C VAL A 370 16.21 9.45 5.04
N ASP A 371 17.26 8.73 5.42
CA ASP A 371 17.73 8.68 6.81
C ASP A 371 18.72 9.83 7.05
N VAL A 372 18.36 10.77 7.93
CA VAL A 372 19.16 11.95 8.32
C VAL A 372 19.37 11.91 9.83
N GLU A 373 20.63 11.83 10.28
CA GLU A 373 21.00 11.86 11.71
C GLU A 373 20.25 10.83 12.58
N GLY A 374 20.01 9.63 12.04
CA GLY A 374 19.32 8.54 12.75
C GLY A 374 17.79 8.65 12.78
N ALA A 375 17.21 9.62 12.06
CA ALA A 375 15.78 9.76 11.86
C ALA A 375 15.41 9.75 10.37
N THR A 376 14.33 9.05 10.02
CA THR A 376 13.81 9.01 8.66
C THR A 376 12.99 10.28 8.37
N HIS A 377 13.28 10.93 7.25
CA HIS A 377 12.62 12.13 6.76
C HIS A 377 12.07 11.88 5.36
N ARG A 378 10.86 12.35 5.09
CA ARG A 378 10.28 12.39 3.75
C ARG A 378 10.59 13.72 3.09
N ARG A 379 11.13 13.70 1.88
CA ARG A 379 11.51 14.87 1.08
C ARG A 379 10.73 14.94 -0.21
N LEU A 380 10.45 16.16 -0.66
CA LEU A 380 10.02 16.47 -2.02
C LEU A 380 11.17 17.18 -2.74
N VAL A 381 11.52 16.71 -3.94
CA VAL A 381 12.59 17.29 -4.77
C VAL A 381 12.12 17.42 -6.22
N PHE A 382 12.25 18.60 -6.81
CA PHE A 382 12.05 18.79 -8.25
C PHE A 382 13.32 18.41 -9.01
N LEU A 383 13.19 17.62 -10.07
CA LEU A 383 14.32 17.12 -10.86
C LEU A 383 15.00 18.19 -11.71
N ASP A 384 14.32 19.31 -11.97
CA ASP A 384 14.92 20.48 -12.60
C ASP A 384 15.76 21.30 -11.58
N ASN A 385 15.63 20.99 -10.27
CA ASN A 385 16.40 21.61 -9.19
C ASN A 385 16.79 20.60 -8.09
N GLN A 386 17.53 19.55 -8.48
CA GLN A 386 17.88 18.42 -7.62
C GLN A 386 18.71 18.77 -6.37
N MET A 387 19.32 19.96 -6.34
CA MET A 387 20.14 20.42 -5.23
C MET A 387 19.34 21.15 -4.13
N LEU A 388 18.03 21.34 -4.33
CA LEU A 388 17.15 22.03 -3.38
C LEU A 388 16.04 21.09 -2.92
N VAL A 389 16.01 20.80 -1.62
CA VAL A 389 14.89 20.08 -0.99
C VAL A 389 13.73 21.06 -0.84
N GLN A 390 12.62 20.77 -1.50
CA GLN A 390 11.43 21.65 -1.51
C GLN A 390 10.61 21.54 -0.24
N SER A 391 10.46 20.33 0.28
CA SER A 391 9.78 20.08 1.54
C SER A 391 10.39 18.89 2.21
N GLU A 392 10.48 18.95 3.54
CA GLU A 392 11.02 17.88 4.37
C GLU A 392 10.11 17.68 5.59
N ALA A 393 9.79 16.44 5.90
CA ALA A 393 8.94 16.08 7.02
C ALA A 393 9.52 14.87 7.76
N LYS A 394 9.73 14.99 9.07
CA LYS A 394 10.20 13.88 9.90
C LYS A 394 9.11 12.81 10.03
N LEU A 395 9.48 11.55 9.93
CA LEU A 395 8.55 10.42 10.05
C LEU A 395 8.64 9.75 11.42
N ARG A 396 7.49 9.28 11.92
CA ARG A 396 7.39 8.47 13.14
C ARG A 396 7.81 7.02 12.86
N GLN A 397 8.76 6.50 13.64
CA GLN A 397 9.37 5.17 13.42
C GLN A 397 8.39 3.98 13.35
N VAL A 398 7.25 4.04 14.02
CA VAL A 398 6.33 2.89 14.16
C VAL A 398 5.32 2.78 12.99
N ARG A 399 5.04 3.88 12.29
CA ARG A 399 3.99 3.92 11.24
C ARG A 399 4.39 4.62 9.95
N CYS A 400 5.63 5.12 9.85
CA CYS A 400 6.10 5.97 8.75
C CYS A 400 5.13 7.12 8.43
N THR A 401 4.50 7.68 9.47
CA THR A 401 3.55 8.79 9.38
C THR A 401 4.25 10.11 9.65
N VAL A 402 3.78 11.18 9.04
CA VAL A 402 4.37 12.52 9.23
C VAL A 402 4.23 12.99 10.69
N ASP A 403 5.33 13.39 11.30
CA ASP A 403 5.33 13.98 12.63
C ASP A 403 5.14 15.50 12.60
N PHE A 404 3.88 15.93 12.56
CA PHE A 404 3.51 17.35 12.64
C PHE A 404 3.86 18.04 13.97
N GLY A 405 4.54 17.38 14.91
CA GLY A 405 5.14 18.02 16.09
C GLY A 405 6.58 18.49 15.88
N HIS A 406 7.18 18.17 14.72
CA HIS A 406 8.54 18.52 14.35
C HIS A 406 8.52 19.34 13.07
N ILE A 407 9.28 20.43 13.03
CA ILE A 407 9.34 21.33 11.87
C ILE A 407 10.76 21.86 11.72
N SER A 408 11.11 22.35 10.53
CA SER A 408 12.43 22.93 10.25
C SER A 408 12.70 24.16 11.11
N THR A 409 13.98 24.45 11.35
CA THR A 409 14.38 25.67 12.08
C THR A 409 13.83 26.93 11.41
N TYR A 410 13.82 26.99 10.08
CA TYR A 410 13.25 28.10 9.32
C TYR A 410 11.75 28.30 9.62
N HIS A 411 10.95 27.23 9.54
CA HIS A 411 9.52 27.30 9.84
C HIS A 411 9.23 27.59 11.31
N SER A 412 10.09 27.14 12.24
CA SER A 412 9.94 27.47 13.66
C SER A 412 9.97 28.99 13.90
N PHE A 413 10.86 29.72 13.22
CA PHE A 413 10.90 31.19 13.27
C PHE A 413 9.60 31.83 12.72
N MET A 414 9.05 31.29 11.63
CA MET A 414 7.77 31.77 11.08
C MET A 414 6.62 31.58 12.08
N CYS A 415 6.58 30.44 12.77
CA CYS A 415 5.58 30.15 13.79
C CYS A 415 5.71 31.05 15.02
N VAL A 416 6.92 31.34 15.49
CA VAL A 416 7.15 32.28 16.60
C VAL A 416 6.63 33.67 16.24
N CYS A 417 6.91 34.18 15.04
CA CYS A 417 6.38 35.47 14.58
C CYS A 417 4.85 35.50 14.57
N ALA A 418 4.20 34.42 14.11
CA ALA A 418 2.74 34.30 14.14
C ALA A 418 2.18 34.30 15.57
N CYS A 419 2.88 33.67 16.53
CA CYS A 419 2.49 33.66 17.94
C CYS A 419 2.71 35.02 18.63
N ILE A 420 3.77 35.75 18.29
CA ILE A 420 4.07 37.07 18.87
C ILE A 420 3.10 38.14 18.39
N ALA A 421 2.67 38.06 17.12
CA ALA A 421 1.71 39.01 16.56
C ALA A 421 0.25 38.72 16.98
N ARG A 422 0.03 37.72 17.87
CA ARG A 422 -1.26 37.40 18.46
C ARG A 422 -1.83 38.59 19.24
N ASP A 423 -2.91 39.18 18.71
CA ASP A 423 -3.76 40.07 19.47
C ASP A 423 -4.76 39.23 20.29
N ALA A 424 -4.52 39.11 21.59
CA ALA A 424 -5.38 38.38 22.53
C ALA A 424 -6.78 38.99 22.69
N ARG A 425 -7.10 40.07 21.97
CA ARG A 425 -8.41 40.75 21.98
C ARG A 425 -9.35 40.28 20.86
N ARG A 426 -8.96 39.32 20.02
CA ARG A 426 -9.75 38.87 18.84
C ARG A 426 -10.28 37.45 18.97
N ASP A 427 -11.59 37.28 18.74
CA ASP A 427 -12.29 35.98 18.72
C ASP A 427 -11.95 35.10 17.50
N VAL A 428 -11.36 35.66 16.43
CA VAL A 428 -10.97 34.92 15.22
C VAL A 428 -9.63 35.43 14.74
N THR A 429 -8.75 34.50 14.36
CA THR A 429 -7.39 34.79 13.91
C THR A 429 -7.21 34.19 12.52
N ARG A 430 -7.18 35.04 11.47
CA ARG A 430 -7.08 34.61 10.07
C ARG A 430 -5.66 34.76 9.53
N ALA A 431 -5.09 33.67 9.05
CA ALA A 431 -3.73 33.63 8.48
C ALA A 431 -3.76 33.10 7.04
N ALA A 432 -2.97 33.71 6.16
CA ALA A 432 -2.73 33.21 4.82
C ALA A 432 -1.27 32.74 4.72
N VAL A 433 -1.07 31.56 4.14
CA VAL A 433 0.26 31.01 3.85
C VAL A 433 0.40 30.96 2.33
N LEU A 434 1.25 31.81 1.76
CA LEU A 434 1.60 31.75 0.35
C LEU A 434 2.71 30.72 0.17
N GLY A 435 2.40 29.61 -0.48
CA GLY A 435 3.29 28.46 -0.67
C GLY A 435 2.89 27.30 0.23
N LEU A 436 2.32 26.25 -0.35
CA LEU A 436 1.90 25.07 0.42
C LEU A 436 3.07 24.13 0.67
N GLY A 437 3.89 23.88 -0.35
CA GLY A 437 4.90 22.82 -0.34
C GLY A 437 4.28 21.47 0.06
N GLY A 438 4.93 20.75 0.97
CA GLY A 438 4.40 19.53 1.59
C GLY A 438 3.36 19.77 2.69
N GLY A 439 2.97 21.02 2.97
CA GLY A 439 1.93 21.36 3.95
C GLY A 439 2.34 21.29 5.43
N GLY A 440 3.61 21.02 5.72
CA GLY A 440 4.12 20.84 7.09
C GLY A 440 3.91 22.07 7.99
N LEU A 441 4.17 23.28 7.48
CA LEU A 441 3.93 24.54 8.19
C LEU A 441 2.47 24.74 8.58
N CYS A 442 1.55 24.51 7.63
CA CYS A 442 0.12 24.66 7.85
C CYS A 442 -0.40 23.67 8.91
N MET A 443 0.02 22.40 8.82
CA MET A 443 -0.38 21.37 9.77
C MET A 443 0.21 21.59 11.16
N PHE A 444 1.44 22.08 11.25
CA PHE A 444 2.07 22.45 12.53
C PHE A 444 1.36 23.63 13.20
N LEU A 445 1.05 24.70 12.45
CA LEU A 445 0.28 25.85 12.95
C LEU A 445 -1.10 25.42 13.45
N ARG A 446 -1.82 24.61 12.65
CA ARG A 446 -3.12 24.03 13.03
C ARG A 446 -3.04 23.24 14.34
N LYS A 447 -1.99 22.43 14.49
CA LYS A 447 -1.79 21.57 15.66
C LYS A 447 -1.38 22.34 16.91
N CYS A 448 -0.49 23.33 16.77
CA CYS A 448 -0.08 24.20 17.89
C CYS A 448 -1.25 25.02 18.44
N TRP A 449 -2.17 25.45 17.58
CA TRP A 449 -3.36 26.19 18.02
C TRP A 449 -4.41 25.29 18.71
N ALA A 450 -4.45 24.01 18.35
CA ALA A 450 -5.32 23.03 18.99
C ALA A 450 -4.75 22.48 20.31
N ASP A 451 -3.42 22.50 20.49
CA ASP A 451 -2.73 21.95 21.66
C ASP A 451 -1.58 22.85 22.12
N VAL A 452 -1.87 23.70 23.12
CA VAL A 452 -0.93 24.65 23.74
C VAL A 452 0.30 23.95 24.32
N LYS A 453 0.21 22.67 24.70
CA LYS A 453 1.34 21.91 25.22
C LYS A 453 2.42 21.69 24.16
N ILE A 454 2.02 21.46 22.91
CA ILE A 454 2.94 21.29 21.79
C ILE A 454 3.72 22.59 21.53
N ALA A 455 3.03 23.73 21.56
CA ALA A 455 3.67 25.03 21.41
C ALA A 455 4.71 25.28 22.53
N ARG A 456 4.34 25.03 23.80
CA ARG A 456 5.24 25.20 24.94
C ARG A 456 6.47 24.29 24.86
N ASP A 457 6.25 23.01 24.60
CA ASP A 457 7.32 22.01 24.58
C ASP A 457 8.27 22.21 23.37
N HIS A 458 7.76 22.69 22.23
CA HIS A 458 8.57 22.97 21.04
C HIS A 458 9.35 24.29 21.10
N PHE A 459 8.78 25.35 21.71
CA PHE A 459 9.44 26.66 21.83
C PHE A 459 10.23 26.86 23.14
N GLU A 460 10.30 25.82 23.97
CA GLU A 460 11.02 25.82 25.26
C GLU A 460 10.66 27.01 26.18
N LEU A 461 9.39 27.44 26.17
CA LEU A 461 8.92 28.58 26.97
C LEU A 461 8.99 28.25 28.47
N LYS A 462 10.03 28.74 29.15
CA LYS A 462 10.20 28.64 30.62
C LYS A 462 9.55 29.86 31.29
N PRO A 463 8.80 29.70 32.41
CA PRO A 463 8.37 30.84 33.21
C PRO A 463 9.59 31.59 33.76
N ASP A 464 9.59 32.92 33.62
CA ASP A 464 10.57 33.87 34.17
C ASP A 464 9.78 35.04 34.79
N ASP A 465 10.42 35.86 35.63
CA ASP A 465 9.84 37.02 36.31
C ASP A 465 9.30 38.10 35.34
N ASN A 466 9.62 38.01 34.04
CA ASN A 466 9.08 38.86 32.97
C ASN A 466 7.90 38.20 32.19
N LEU A 467 7.50 36.98 32.54
CA LEU A 467 6.41 36.22 31.93
C LEU A 467 5.42 35.77 33.02
N HIS A 468 4.37 36.56 33.23
CA HIS A 468 3.35 36.25 34.23
C HIS A 468 2.48 35.07 33.76
N VAL A 469 2.55 33.94 34.46
CA VAL A 469 1.67 32.78 34.28
C VAL A 469 0.65 32.76 35.42
N GLU A 470 -0.65 32.90 35.10
CA GLU A 470 -1.74 32.83 36.09
C GLU A 470 -2.13 31.36 36.34
N ILE A 471 -2.24 30.94 37.62
CA ILE A 471 -2.63 29.58 38.00
C ILE A 471 -4.08 29.58 38.47
N LYS A 472 -4.98 29.06 37.64
CA LYS A 472 -6.36 28.65 37.94
C LYS A 472 -6.53 27.16 37.63
N ASP A 473 -7.66 26.54 37.95
CA ASP A 473 -7.99 25.20 37.44
C ASP A 473 -7.95 25.23 35.91
N GLY A 474 -6.92 24.61 35.34
CA GLY A 474 -6.60 24.71 33.93
C GLY A 474 -7.65 24.09 33.02
N LEU A 475 -8.53 23.23 33.55
CA LEU A 475 -9.61 22.63 32.77
C LEU A 475 -10.78 23.59 32.55
N ASP A 476 -11.08 24.46 33.52
CA ASP A 476 -12.18 25.43 33.41
C ASP A 476 -11.74 26.68 32.62
N TYR A 477 -10.48 27.12 32.80
CA TYR A 477 -9.91 28.21 31.99
C TYR A 477 -9.78 27.82 30.50
N LEU A 478 -9.30 26.60 30.21
CA LEU A 478 -9.16 26.14 28.82
C LEU A 478 -10.51 25.77 28.19
N LYS A 479 -11.51 25.33 28.96
CA LYS A 479 -12.85 25.09 28.41
C LYS A 479 -13.57 26.38 28.02
N ASP A 480 -13.42 27.45 28.79
CA ASP A 480 -14.15 28.72 28.56
C ASP A 480 -13.46 29.69 27.57
N GLU A 481 -12.13 29.63 27.41
CA GLU A 481 -11.37 30.49 26.47
C GLU A 481 -10.93 29.78 25.18
N ALA A 482 -10.47 28.51 25.23
CA ALA A 482 -9.96 27.82 24.03
C ALA A 482 -11.08 27.40 23.04
N THR A 483 -12.34 27.55 23.45
CA THR A 483 -13.51 27.32 22.58
C THR A 483 -14.01 28.59 21.88
N LYS A 484 -13.42 29.77 22.17
CA LYS A 484 -13.85 31.04 21.56
C LYS A 484 -12.99 31.47 20.37
N ASP A 485 -11.69 31.23 20.39
CA ASP A 485 -10.78 31.69 19.33
C ASP A 485 -10.67 30.72 18.14
N ARG A 486 -11.26 31.06 16.98
CA ARG A 486 -11.08 30.27 15.73
C ARG A 486 -9.83 30.73 14.97
N PHE A 487 -8.83 29.86 14.82
CA PHE A 487 -7.68 30.09 13.93
C PHE A 487 -7.95 29.50 12.56
N GLN A 488 -8.07 30.36 11.54
CA GLN A 488 -8.36 29.96 10.16
C GLN A 488 -7.14 30.19 9.28
N ILE A 489 -6.70 29.14 8.59
CA ILE A 489 -5.57 29.16 7.67
C ILE A 489 -6.08 29.01 6.25
N THR A 490 -5.68 29.91 5.36
CA THR A 490 -5.82 29.75 3.90
C THR A 490 -4.42 29.57 3.30
N ALA A 491 -4.10 28.35 2.90
CA ALA A 491 -2.88 28.05 2.16
C ALA A 491 -3.12 28.27 0.66
N VAL A 492 -2.27 29.07 0.02
CA VAL A 492 -2.39 29.41 -1.40
C VAL A 492 -1.20 28.82 -2.14
N ASP A 493 -1.46 27.98 -3.14
CA ASP A 493 -0.40 27.44 -4.01
C ASP A 493 -0.82 27.55 -5.47
N ILE A 494 0.13 27.91 -6.33
CA ILE A 494 -0.11 28.07 -7.76
C ILE A 494 -0.23 26.72 -8.49
N ASP A 495 0.34 25.65 -7.92
CA ASP A 495 0.44 24.34 -8.55
C ASP A 495 -0.54 23.33 -7.92
N PRO A 496 -1.58 22.87 -8.64
CA PRO A 496 -2.54 21.90 -8.11
C PRO A 496 -1.89 20.58 -7.69
N VAL A 497 -0.77 20.21 -8.31
CA VAL A 497 -0.03 18.97 -7.97
C VAL A 497 0.56 19.04 -6.55
N MET A 498 0.84 20.24 -6.02
CA MET A 498 1.32 20.36 -4.64
C MET A 498 0.27 19.94 -3.63
N LEU A 499 -1.01 20.22 -3.90
CA LEU A 499 -2.11 19.77 -3.04
C LEU A 499 -2.26 18.25 -3.06
N GLU A 500 -2.10 17.62 -4.22
CA GLU A 500 -2.11 16.16 -4.37
C GLU A 500 -0.96 15.54 -3.58
N ILE A 501 0.27 16.00 -3.80
CA ILE A 501 1.46 15.53 -3.08
C ILE A 501 1.30 15.71 -1.56
N ALA A 502 0.86 16.89 -1.13
CA ALA A 502 0.71 17.20 0.28
C ALA A 502 -0.32 16.29 0.97
N ARG A 503 -1.43 15.96 0.29
CA ARG A 503 -2.46 15.04 0.83
C ARG A 503 -2.00 13.58 0.82
N ASP A 504 -1.49 13.12 -0.31
CA ASP A 504 -1.28 11.69 -0.56
C ASP A 504 0.04 11.20 0.04
N HIS A 505 1.03 12.08 0.19
CA HIS A 505 2.37 11.71 0.63
C HIS A 505 2.83 12.43 1.90
N PHE A 506 2.28 13.60 2.22
CA PHE A 506 2.60 14.35 3.45
C PHE A 506 1.42 14.45 4.44
N GLU A 507 0.32 13.73 4.19
CA GLU A 507 -0.84 13.61 5.09
C GLU A 507 -1.54 14.94 5.45
N LEU A 508 -1.50 15.94 4.56
CA LEU A 508 -2.25 17.18 4.70
C LEU A 508 -3.76 16.88 4.82
N LYS A 509 -4.40 17.45 5.85
CA LYS A 509 -5.84 17.27 6.11
C LYS A 509 -6.54 18.62 6.21
N PRO A 510 -7.05 19.15 5.09
CA PRO A 510 -7.90 20.34 5.09
C PRO A 510 -9.17 20.09 5.90
N ASP A 511 -9.65 21.14 6.58
CA ASP A 511 -10.87 21.15 7.38
C ASP A 511 -11.48 22.56 7.39
N ASP A 512 -12.54 22.80 8.19
CA ASP A 512 -13.20 24.10 8.29
C ASP A 512 -12.29 25.26 8.77
N ASN A 513 -11.07 24.95 9.23
CA ASN A 513 -10.08 25.91 9.73
C ASN A 513 -8.76 25.86 8.95
N LEU A 514 -8.61 24.97 7.97
CA LEU A 514 -7.47 24.87 7.07
C LEU A 514 -7.98 24.64 5.65
N HIS A 515 -7.99 25.71 4.86
CA HIS A 515 -8.39 25.72 3.47
C HIS A 515 -7.16 25.79 2.57
N VAL A 516 -7.24 25.17 1.39
CA VAL A 516 -6.23 25.29 0.35
C VAL A 516 -6.86 25.85 -0.90
N GLU A 517 -6.31 26.92 -1.44
CA GLU A 517 -6.74 27.58 -2.66
C GLU A 517 -5.67 27.43 -3.75
N ILE A 518 -6.06 26.89 -4.91
CA ILE A 518 -5.16 26.78 -6.06
C ILE A 518 -5.23 28.07 -6.86
N LYS A 519 -4.28 28.98 -6.62
CA LYS A 519 -4.26 30.32 -7.22
C LYS A 519 -2.85 30.89 -7.23
N ASP A 520 -2.57 31.78 -8.18
CA ASP A 520 -1.35 32.58 -8.16
C ASP A 520 -1.38 33.52 -6.92
N GLY A 521 -0.27 33.58 -6.19
CA GLY A 521 -0.20 34.37 -4.96
C GLY A 521 -0.37 35.88 -5.18
N LEU A 522 0.05 36.41 -6.33
CA LEU A 522 -0.14 37.83 -6.68
C LEU A 522 -1.60 38.12 -7.01
N ASP A 523 -2.24 37.24 -7.78
CA ASP A 523 -3.68 37.34 -8.09
C ASP A 523 -4.52 37.17 -6.83
N TYR A 524 -4.14 36.26 -5.92
CA TYR A 524 -4.80 36.12 -4.62
C TYR A 524 -4.70 37.42 -3.81
N LEU A 525 -3.49 37.97 -3.64
CA LEU A 525 -3.31 39.22 -2.89
C LEU A 525 -4.07 40.39 -3.51
N LYS A 526 -4.07 40.49 -4.85
CA LYS A 526 -4.81 41.53 -5.57
C LYS A 526 -6.31 41.35 -5.40
N ASP A 527 -6.85 40.16 -5.61
CA ASP A 527 -8.28 39.91 -5.50
C ASP A 527 -8.77 40.14 -4.07
N GLU A 528 -8.04 39.67 -3.05
CA GLU A 528 -8.38 39.95 -1.65
C GLU A 528 -8.31 41.45 -1.33
N ALA A 529 -7.29 42.16 -1.81
CA ALA A 529 -7.16 43.60 -1.60
C ALA A 529 -8.18 44.43 -2.40
N THR A 530 -8.76 43.86 -3.46
CA THR A 530 -9.74 44.50 -4.36
C THR A 530 -11.15 43.96 -4.21
N LYS A 531 -11.44 43.21 -3.14
CA LYS A 531 -12.81 42.98 -2.64
C LYS A 531 -13.45 44.32 -2.25
N ASP A 532 -13.89 45.02 -3.30
CA ASP A 532 -14.65 46.27 -3.47
C ASP A 532 -14.31 47.51 -2.60
N PRO A 533 -13.41 48.40 -3.07
CA PRO A 533 -13.11 49.70 -2.46
C PRO A 533 -14.24 50.76 -2.55
N VAL A 534 -15.24 50.60 -3.44
CA VAL A 534 -16.33 51.57 -3.63
C VAL A 534 -17.52 51.26 -2.71
N MET A 535 -17.75 49.99 -2.38
CA MET A 535 -18.72 49.59 -1.36
C MET A 535 -18.29 49.97 0.07
N LEU A 536 -16.98 50.08 0.32
CA LEU A 536 -16.40 50.51 1.60
C LEU A 536 -16.71 51.98 1.96
N GLU A 537 -16.93 52.84 0.96
CA GLU A 537 -17.25 54.26 1.17
C GLU A 537 -18.76 54.50 1.28
N ILE A 538 -19.58 53.72 0.56
CA ILE A 538 -21.06 53.78 0.60
C ILE A 538 -21.63 53.12 1.86
N ALA A 539 -21.00 52.04 2.36
CA ALA A 539 -21.42 51.38 3.60
C ALA A 539 -21.14 52.20 4.88
N ARG A 540 -20.17 53.12 4.83
CA ARG A 540 -19.78 53.99 5.97
C ARG A 540 -20.87 54.96 6.41
N ASP A 541 -21.73 55.39 5.49
CA ASP A 541 -22.73 56.44 5.76
C ASP A 541 -24.14 55.91 6.06
N HIS A 542 -24.42 54.61 5.92
CA HIS A 542 -25.81 54.12 6.04
C HIS A 542 -26.06 52.90 6.96
N PHE A 543 -25.05 52.11 7.36
CA PHE A 543 -25.34 50.81 8.00
C PHE A 543 -24.51 50.40 9.23
N GLU A 544 -23.69 51.27 9.84
CA GLU A 544 -22.92 50.95 11.07
C GLU A 544 -22.32 49.52 11.09
N LEU A 545 -21.54 49.16 10.07
CA LEU A 545 -20.90 47.84 10.00
C LEU A 545 -19.54 47.81 10.75
N LYS A 546 -19.29 46.70 11.46
CA LYS A 546 -18.11 46.44 12.32
C LYS A 546 -16.89 45.90 11.54
N PRO A 547 -15.65 46.01 12.08
CA PRO A 547 -14.39 45.93 11.31
C PRO A 547 -13.66 44.55 11.27
N ASP A 548 -14.36 43.41 11.15
CA ASP A 548 -13.76 42.09 11.46
C ASP A 548 -13.53 41.10 10.28
N ASP A 549 -13.36 41.56 9.03
CA ASP A 549 -13.12 40.65 7.88
C ASP A 549 -11.72 40.62 7.28
N ASN A 550 -10.77 41.42 7.79
CA ASN A 550 -9.42 41.51 7.24
C ASN A 550 -8.52 40.31 7.62
N LEU A 551 -7.44 40.13 6.84
CA LEU A 551 -6.41 39.13 7.13
C LEU A 551 -5.54 39.61 8.28
N HIS A 552 -5.27 38.76 9.27
CA HIS A 552 -4.45 39.15 10.42
C HIS A 552 -2.96 38.81 10.22
N TYR A 553 -2.65 37.75 9.45
CA TYR A 553 -1.28 37.32 9.21
C TYR A 553 -1.08 36.89 7.75
N LEU A 554 0.06 37.26 7.18
CA LEU A 554 0.52 36.77 5.89
C LEU A 554 1.91 36.14 6.04
N LEU A 555 1.98 34.83 5.85
CA LEU A 555 3.21 34.05 5.83
C LEU A 555 3.61 33.81 4.37
N ARG A 556 4.82 34.22 3.99
CA ARG A 556 5.36 34.05 2.64
C ARG A 556 6.39 32.92 2.65
N ASP A 557 6.03 31.76 2.13
CA ASP A 557 6.87 30.56 2.04
C ASP A 557 6.97 30.08 0.58
N MET A 558 7.20 31.02 -0.35
CA MET A 558 7.27 30.77 -1.80
C MET A 558 8.72 30.70 -2.27
N ASP A 559 9.11 29.59 -2.90
CA ASP A 559 10.42 29.45 -3.56
C ASP A 559 10.46 30.16 -4.93
N ASN A 560 11.62 30.69 -5.30
CA ASN A 560 11.89 31.27 -6.62
C ASN A 560 12.55 30.22 -7.53
N LYS A 561 11.82 29.81 -8.56
CA LYS A 561 12.27 28.78 -9.52
C LYS A 561 13.30 29.30 -10.53
N ASP A 562 13.52 30.61 -10.63
CA ASP A 562 14.55 31.20 -11.49
C ASP A 562 15.88 31.39 -10.76
N ARG A 563 16.83 30.50 -11.08
CA ARG A 563 18.16 30.44 -10.47
C ARG A 563 19.12 31.53 -10.94
N THR A 564 18.75 32.31 -11.96
CA THR A 564 19.63 33.37 -12.51
C THR A 564 19.59 34.66 -11.69
N LEU A 565 18.59 34.83 -10.82
CA LEU A 565 18.31 36.09 -10.14
C LEU A 565 18.99 36.25 -8.77
N GLY A 566 19.75 35.25 -8.29
CA GLY A 566 20.48 35.31 -7.01
C GLY A 566 19.61 35.43 -5.76
N LEU A 567 18.29 35.42 -5.92
CA LEU A 567 17.27 35.47 -4.88
C LEU A 567 16.50 34.16 -4.91
N SER A 568 16.63 33.34 -3.86
CA SER A 568 15.97 32.02 -3.79
C SER A 568 14.55 32.09 -3.25
N CYS A 569 14.20 33.03 -2.38
CA CYS A 569 12.84 33.14 -1.82
C CYS A 569 12.64 34.54 -1.19
N PRO A 570 11.50 35.24 -1.42
CA PRO A 570 10.46 34.96 -2.41
C PRO A 570 10.85 35.44 -3.83
N PRO A 571 10.07 35.14 -4.89
CA PRO A 571 10.27 35.77 -6.20
C PRO A 571 10.21 37.30 -6.11
N ALA A 572 11.02 37.99 -6.92
CA ALA A 572 11.18 39.45 -6.82
C ALA A 572 9.87 40.24 -7.04
N GLN A 573 8.90 39.68 -7.76
CA GLN A 573 7.57 40.30 -7.94
C GLN A 573 6.84 40.50 -6.60
N PHE A 574 7.03 39.62 -5.62
CA PHE A 574 6.40 39.74 -4.29
C PHE A 574 7.02 40.84 -3.41
N LEU A 575 8.05 41.53 -3.91
CA LEU A 575 8.74 42.64 -3.24
C LEU A 575 8.53 43.97 -3.96
N GLN A 576 7.69 44.02 -5.00
CA GLN A 576 7.36 45.26 -5.71
C GLN A 576 6.40 46.13 -4.88
N ASP A 577 6.52 47.45 -5.02
CA ASP A 577 5.82 48.43 -4.18
C ASP A 577 4.28 48.31 -4.27
N ASP A 578 3.75 47.98 -5.45
CA ASP A 578 2.31 47.74 -5.67
C ASP A 578 1.80 46.50 -4.94
N VAL A 579 2.58 45.41 -4.94
CA VAL A 579 2.26 44.19 -4.19
C VAL A 579 2.37 44.43 -2.68
N LEU A 580 3.38 45.16 -2.23
CA LEU A 580 3.51 45.56 -0.83
C LEU A 580 2.37 46.49 -0.38
N CYS A 581 1.80 47.28 -1.29
CA CYS A 581 0.61 48.09 -1.05
C CYS A 581 -0.63 47.20 -0.81
N HIS A 582 -0.83 46.16 -1.63
CA HIS A 582 -1.91 45.17 -1.40
C HIS A 582 -1.75 44.47 -0.04
N VAL A 583 -0.54 44.03 0.31
CA VAL A 583 -0.24 43.40 1.61
C VAL A 583 -0.54 44.35 2.77
N THR A 584 -0.14 45.61 2.66
CA THR A 584 -0.41 46.62 3.70
C THR A 584 -1.92 46.83 3.88
N THR A 585 -2.66 46.91 2.78
CA THR A 585 -4.13 47.04 2.79
C THR A 585 -4.80 45.87 3.51
N LEU A 586 -4.31 44.65 3.32
CA LEU A 586 -4.85 43.44 3.96
C LEU A 586 -4.55 43.35 5.46
N LEU A 587 -3.41 43.92 5.91
CA LEU A 587 -2.92 43.80 7.29
C LEU A 587 -3.23 45.03 8.18
N CYS A 588 -3.79 46.11 7.63
CA CYS A 588 -4.13 47.30 8.40
C CYS A 588 -5.46 47.14 9.17
N ASP A 589 -5.40 47.33 10.49
CA ASP A 589 -6.59 47.58 11.31
C ASP A 589 -7.14 48.97 11.01
N ASN A 590 -8.40 49.05 10.57
CA ASN A 590 -9.07 50.33 10.32
C ASN A 590 -9.57 51.02 11.61
N GLY A 591 -8.89 50.80 12.73
CA GLY A 591 -9.21 51.41 14.03
C GLY A 591 -8.53 52.78 14.24
N PRO A 592 -9.06 53.64 15.12
CA PRO A 592 -8.55 55.01 15.33
C PRO A 592 -7.12 55.12 15.90
N ASP A 593 -6.52 54.00 16.32
CA ASP A 593 -5.15 53.91 16.87
C ASP A 593 -4.24 52.96 16.05
N ALA A 594 -4.46 52.84 14.74
CA ALA A 594 -3.69 51.94 13.88
C ALA A 594 -2.16 52.21 13.94
N ARG A 595 -1.37 51.20 14.33
CA ARG A 595 0.08 51.16 14.11
C ARG A 595 0.41 49.99 13.17
N PRO A 596 1.32 50.16 12.21
CA PRO A 596 1.73 49.08 11.32
C PRO A 596 2.49 47.99 12.12
N LEU A 597 1.95 46.78 12.15
CA LEU A 597 2.63 45.56 12.60
C LEU A 597 3.48 45.02 11.45
N VAL A 598 4.65 45.61 11.22
CA VAL A 598 5.67 45.04 10.32
C VAL A 598 6.93 44.74 11.12
N PRO A 599 7.25 43.47 11.40
CA PRO A 599 8.62 43.09 11.70
C PRO A 599 9.39 43.12 10.37
N SER A 600 10.22 44.15 10.18
CA SER A 600 11.16 44.20 9.05
C SER A 600 12.22 43.11 9.21
N GLY A 601 11.97 41.94 8.61
CA GLY A 601 12.96 40.86 8.46
C GLY A 601 13.99 41.10 7.35
N THR A 602 14.20 42.34 6.92
CA THR A 602 15.33 42.68 6.04
C THR A 602 16.55 42.98 6.90
N VAL A 603 17.46 42.00 7.01
CA VAL A 603 18.85 42.32 7.37
C VAL A 603 19.37 43.25 6.28
N PRO A 604 19.76 44.52 6.58
CA PRO A 604 20.35 45.37 5.58
C PRO A 604 21.69 44.76 5.17
N ALA A 605 21.86 44.54 3.87
CA ALA A 605 23.13 44.17 3.26
C ALA A 605 24.17 45.27 3.53
N ARG A 606 24.81 45.25 4.69
CA ARG A 606 26.05 46.00 4.91
C ARG A 606 27.15 45.26 4.15
N ARG A 607 27.56 45.86 3.03
CA ARG A 607 28.89 45.63 2.43
C ARG A 607 29.94 45.72 3.55
N ARG A 608 30.48 44.58 3.98
CA ARG A 608 31.79 44.54 4.63
C ARG A 608 32.72 43.76 3.73
N ALA A 609 33.73 44.48 3.28
CA ALA A 609 34.84 43.96 2.52
C ALA A 609 35.50 42.79 3.25
N VAL A 610 35.96 41.85 2.44
CA VAL A 610 36.91 40.78 2.77
C VAL A 610 38.07 41.33 3.62
N PRO A 611 38.49 40.58 4.64
CA PRO A 611 39.91 40.33 4.83
C PRO A 611 40.20 38.84 4.68
N ARG A 612 41.14 38.55 3.78
CA ARG A 612 41.87 37.29 3.72
C ARG A 612 42.59 37.11 5.07
N HIS A 613 42.50 35.91 5.65
CA HIS A 613 43.66 35.19 6.18
C HIS A 613 43.29 33.74 6.50
N ASP A 614 43.87 32.85 5.70
CA ASP A 614 44.57 31.61 6.06
C ASP A 614 44.19 30.81 7.33
N ALA A 615 43.87 29.55 7.06
CA ALA A 615 44.50 28.33 7.60
C ALA A 615 44.25 27.87 9.06
N ALA A 616 44.01 26.54 9.14
CA ALA A 616 44.16 25.60 10.26
C ALA A 616 43.10 25.73 11.38
N LEU A 617 42.35 24.70 11.76
CA LEU A 617 42.52 23.23 11.76
C LEU A 617 41.15 22.55 11.69
#